data_AF-L0RF26-F1
#
_entry.id   AF-L0RF26-F1
#
_cell.length_a   1.000
_cell.length_b   1.000
_cell.length_c   1.000
_cell.angle_alpha   90.00
_cell.angle_beta   90.00
_cell.angle_gamma   90.00
#
_symmetry.space_group_name_H-M   'P 1'
#
loop_
_entity.id
_entity.type
_entity.pdbx_description
1 polymer ?
#
loop_
_entity_poly.entity_id
_entity_poly.type
_entity_poly.pdbx_seq_one_letter_code
_entity_poly.pdbx_strand_id
1 'polypeptide(L)'
;MFLAKITKMPGRMCRYYQSGKCFYEEMLNPGYNKEWRCKVLRDLEGEYDKLLRQAEAFKLDADAFSDLWEQRIEEHLKSGAVCRKMVSHEDEDEDSPFCAAVCDEVCLFEMPECDGICSSFKPVNE
;
A
#
# COMPACT_ATOMS: atom_id res chain seq x y z
N MET A 1 -12.35 37.28 -22.24
CA MET A 1 -11.04 37.19 -21.52
C MET A 1 -10.82 35.73 -21.14
N PHE A 2 -9.88 35.05 -21.78
CA PHE A 2 -9.43 33.73 -21.31
C PHE A 2 -8.41 33.96 -20.20
N LEU A 3 -8.76 33.57 -18.97
CA LEU A 3 -7.80 33.51 -17.87
C LEU A 3 -6.84 32.35 -18.14
N ALA A 4 -5.55 32.65 -18.30
CA ALA A 4 -4.53 31.62 -18.37
C ALA A 4 -4.52 30.83 -17.05
N LYS A 5 -4.68 29.52 -17.13
CA LYS A 5 -4.68 28.64 -15.96
C LYS A 5 -3.22 28.40 -15.55
N ILE A 6 -2.79 29.00 -14.45
CA ILE A 6 -1.45 28.74 -13.89
C ILE A 6 -1.47 27.33 -13.29
N THR A 7 -0.64 26.44 -13.82
CA THR A 7 -0.47 25.08 -13.31
C THR A 7 0.89 24.94 -12.63
N LYS A 8 0.96 24.18 -11.54
CA LYS A 8 2.24 23.83 -10.91
C LYS A 8 3.03 22.91 -11.85
N MET A 9 4.35 23.08 -11.90
CA MET A 9 5.21 22.18 -12.65
C MET A 9 5.23 20.81 -11.93
N PRO A 10 4.95 19.69 -12.62
CA PRO A 10 4.78 18.40 -11.98
C PRO A 10 6.12 17.84 -11.47
N GLY A 11 6.06 17.04 -10.41
CA GLY A 11 7.22 16.47 -9.75
C GLY A 11 7.79 15.23 -10.43
N ARG A 12 7.42 14.93 -11.68
CA ARG A 12 7.71 13.66 -12.38
C ARG A 12 9.21 13.31 -12.49
N MET A 13 10.07 14.32 -12.43
CA MET A 13 11.52 14.15 -12.47
C MET A 13 12.13 13.98 -11.07
N CYS A 14 11.33 13.99 -10.01
CA CYS A 14 11.75 13.81 -8.64
C CYS A 14 11.76 12.31 -8.27
N ARG A 15 12.82 11.84 -7.60
CA ARG A 15 12.90 10.45 -7.08
C ARG A 15 11.82 10.09 -6.05
N TYR A 16 11.17 11.09 -5.45
CA TYR A 16 10.10 10.93 -4.46
C TYR A 16 8.71 10.92 -5.09
N TYR A 17 8.60 11.14 -6.40
CA TYR A 17 7.32 11.16 -7.10
C TYR A 17 6.92 9.75 -7.51
N GLN A 18 5.71 9.35 -7.17
CA GLN A 18 5.12 8.10 -7.65
C GLN A 18 3.64 8.31 -7.94
N SER A 19 3.24 8.17 -9.20
CA SER A 19 1.85 8.24 -9.66
C SER A 19 1.03 9.43 -9.11
N GLY A 20 1.67 10.61 -8.99
CA GLY A 20 1.02 11.83 -8.48
C GLY A 20 1.12 12.05 -6.97
N LYS A 21 1.76 11.15 -6.24
CA LYS A 21 1.93 11.16 -4.79
C LYS A 21 3.38 11.43 -4.40
N CYS A 22 3.57 11.93 -3.17
CA CYS A 22 4.90 12.27 -2.63
C CYS A 22 5.35 11.24 -1.59
N PHE A 23 6.38 10.46 -1.90
CA PHE A 23 7.00 9.45 -1.02
C PHE A 23 8.11 10.00 -0.14
N TYR A 24 8.34 11.31 -0.13
CA TYR A 24 9.48 11.90 0.57
C TYR A 24 9.55 11.49 2.04
N GLU A 25 8.44 11.62 2.77
CA GLU A 25 8.38 11.28 4.19
C GLU A 25 8.49 9.77 4.44
N GLU A 26 7.86 8.95 3.59
CA GLU A 26 7.92 7.49 3.71
C GLU A 26 9.34 6.97 3.46
N MET A 27 10.05 7.51 2.45
CA MET A 27 11.45 7.16 2.20
C MET A 27 12.39 7.62 3.32
N LEU A 28 12.03 8.70 4.03
CA LEU A 28 12.82 9.22 5.14
C LEU A 28 12.58 8.40 6.41
N ASN A 29 11.34 7.99 6.67
CA ASN A 29 10.93 7.23 7.86
C ASN A 29 9.91 6.13 7.48
N PRO A 30 10.37 4.99 6.95
CA PRO A 30 9.49 3.91 6.54
C PRO A 30 8.58 3.44 7.69
N GLY A 31 7.29 3.31 7.43
CA GLY A 31 6.29 2.85 8.40
C GLY A 31 5.95 3.84 9.52
N TYR A 32 6.51 5.07 9.52
CA TYR A 32 6.21 6.07 10.55
C TYR A 32 4.74 6.51 10.51
N ASN A 33 4.22 6.80 9.31
CA ASN A 33 2.84 7.22 9.14
C ASN A 33 1.92 6.01 8.90
N LYS A 34 1.37 5.47 9.99
CA LYS A 34 0.48 4.30 9.96
C LYS A 34 -0.80 4.52 9.15
N GLU A 35 -1.21 5.77 8.92
CA GLU A 35 -2.40 6.10 8.14
C GLU A 35 -2.22 5.81 6.65
N TRP A 36 -0.97 5.76 6.18
CA TRP A 36 -0.65 5.46 4.77
C TRP A 36 -0.65 3.97 4.47
N ARG A 37 -0.56 3.11 5.50
CA ARG A 37 -0.56 1.66 5.31
C ARG A 37 -1.87 1.20 4.65
N CYS A 38 -1.74 0.24 3.74
CA CYS A 38 -2.88 -0.38 3.11
C CYS A 38 -3.80 -1.00 4.17
N LYS A 39 -5.08 -0.58 4.18
CA LYS A 39 -6.07 -1.05 5.16
C LYS A 39 -6.26 -2.56 5.06
N VAL A 40 -6.29 -3.11 3.85
CA VAL A 40 -6.43 -4.56 3.62
C VAL A 40 -5.25 -5.32 4.20
N LEU A 41 -4.01 -4.89 3.93
CA LEU A 41 -2.82 -5.55 4.49
C LEU A 41 -2.78 -5.47 6.01
N ARG A 42 -3.07 -4.29 6.57
CA ARG A 42 -3.13 -4.10 8.02
C ARG A 42 -4.19 -4.98 8.68
N ASP A 43 -5.35 -5.13 8.05
CA ASP A 43 -6.44 -5.94 8.59
C ASP A 43 -6.10 -7.45 8.48
N LEU A 44 -5.44 -7.88 7.39
CA LEU A 44 -4.90 -9.24 7.24
C LEU A 44 -3.82 -9.55 8.28
N GLU A 45 -2.86 -8.65 8.49
CA GLU A 45 -1.85 -8.77 9.55
C GLU A 45 -2.50 -8.90 10.93
N GLY A 46 -3.55 -8.12 11.20
CA GLY A 46 -4.29 -8.20 12.46
C GLY A 46 -4.96 -9.56 12.68
N GLU A 47 -5.52 -10.16 11.63
CA GLU A 47 -6.09 -11.51 11.70
C GLU A 47 -5.00 -12.59 11.84
N TYR A 48 -3.85 -12.41 11.19
CA TYR A 48 -2.69 -13.29 11.35
C TYR A 48 -2.16 -13.28 12.78
N ASP A 49 -1.90 -12.09 13.33
CA ASP A 49 -1.43 -11.89 14.71
C ASP A 49 -2.38 -12.52 15.73
N LYS A 50 -3.69 -12.39 15.48
CA LYS A 50 -4.72 -12.98 16.33
C LYS A 50 -4.66 -14.50 16.29
N LEU A 51 -4.56 -15.10 15.10
CA LEU A 51 -4.44 -16.55 14.95
C LEU A 51 -3.14 -17.06 15.57
N LEU A 52 -2.02 -16.34 15.39
CA LEU A 52 -0.73 -16.71 15.96
C LEU A 52 -0.80 -16.81 17.49
N ARG A 53 -1.39 -15.80 18.15
CA ARG A 53 -1.60 -15.84 19.61
C ARG A 53 -2.49 -17.01 20.04
N GLN A 54 -3.50 -17.34 19.24
CA GLN A 54 -4.36 -18.51 19.52
C GLN A 54 -3.57 -19.81 19.36
N ALA A 55 -2.77 -19.94 18.31
CA ALA A 55 -1.95 -21.10 18.06
C ALA A 55 -0.95 -21.35 19.18
N GLU A 56 -0.29 -20.31 19.68
CA GLU A 56 0.58 -20.39 20.84
C GLU A 56 -0.17 -20.84 22.10
N ALA A 57 -1.35 -20.26 22.36
CA ALA A 57 -2.17 -20.60 23.53
C ALA A 57 -2.66 -22.05 23.51
N PHE A 58 -3.00 -22.57 22.32
CA PHE A 58 -3.46 -23.94 22.12
C PHE A 58 -2.33 -24.94 21.80
N LYS A 59 -1.08 -24.46 21.70
CA LYS A 59 0.09 -25.24 21.28
C LYS A 59 -0.15 -25.99 19.97
N LEU A 60 -0.78 -25.31 19.02
CA LEU A 60 -0.94 -25.85 17.68
C LEU A 60 0.44 -26.03 17.03
N ASP A 61 0.58 -27.10 16.26
CA ASP A 61 1.72 -27.25 15.38
C ASP A 61 1.60 -26.37 14.13
N ALA A 62 2.68 -26.31 13.34
CA ALA A 62 2.77 -25.46 12.17
C ALA A 62 1.81 -25.87 11.05
N ASP A 63 1.50 -27.15 10.93
CA ASP A 63 0.61 -27.67 9.88
C ASP A 63 -0.82 -27.25 10.19
N ALA A 64 -1.27 -27.49 11.43
CA ALA A 64 -2.59 -27.05 11.91
C ALA A 64 -2.75 -25.51 11.85
N PHE A 65 -1.69 -24.75 12.13
CA PHE A 65 -1.71 -23.29 11.96
C PHE A 65 -1.91 -22.88 10.50
N SER A 66 -1.16 -23.50 9.58
CA SER A 66 -1.20 -23.20 8.15
C SER A 66 -2.60 -23.48 7.58
N ASP A 67 -3.18 -24.64 7.90
CA ASP A 67 -4.53 -25.02 7.45
C ASP A 67 -5.59 -24.01 7.92
N LEU A 68 -5.53 -23.63 9.20
CA LEU A 68 -6.45 -22.63 9.77
C LEU A 68 -6.26 -21.25 9.14
N TRP A 69 -5.02 -20.89 8.81
CA TRP A 69 -4.72 -19.61 8.18
C TRP A 69 -5.24 -19.54 6.76
N GLU A 70 -5.03 -20.59 5.95
CA GLU A 70 -5.54 -20.67 4.58
C GLU A 70 -7.06 -20.57 4.54
N GLN A 71 -7.76 -21.31 5.40
CA GLN A 71 -9.21 -21.23 5.50
C GLN A 71 -9.67 -19.81 5.87
N ARG A 72 -9.00 -19.16 6.82
CA ARG A 72 -9.37 -17.84 7.30
C ARG A 72 -9.13 -16.74 6.28
N ILE A 73 -8.03 -16.81 5.52
CA ILE A 73 -7.80 -15.90 4.38
C ILE A 73 -8.92 -16.08 3.36
N GLU A 74 -9.24 -17.33 2.99
CA GLU A 74 -10.25 -17.60 1.97
C GLU A 74 -11.62 -17.01 2.38
N GLU A 75 -12.02 -17.19 3.64
CA GLU A 75 -13.22 -16.58 4.21
C GLU A 75 -13.14 -15.04 4.25
N HIS A 76 -11.99 -14.47 4.61
CA HIS A 76 -11.78 -13.02 4.65
C HIS A 76 -11.89 -12.38 3.27
N LEU A 77 -11.33 -13.03 2.23
CA LEU A 77 -11.44 -12.60 0.84
C LEU A 77 -12.87 -12.73 0.30
N LYS A 78 -13.59 -13.81 0.65
CA LYS A 78 -14.99 -14.05 0.23
C LYS A 78 -16.00 -13.13 0.92
N SER A 79 -15.77 -12.77 2.19
CA SER A 79 -16.74 -12.02 3.02
C SER A 79 -16.82 -10.51 2.74
N GLY A 80 -16.02 -9.99 1.81
CA GLY A 80 -16.29 -8.68 1.19
C GLY A 80 -15.49 -7.50 1.73
N ALA A 81 -14.31 -7.72 2.30
CA ALA A 81 -13.35 -6.64 2.59
C ALA A 81 -12.46 -6.29 1.38
N VAL A 82 -12.94 -6.49 0.15
CA VAL A 82 -12.23 -6.02 -1.05
C VAL A 82 -12.22 -4.50 -1.02
N CYS A 83 -11.02 -3.91 -0.98
CA CYS A 83 -10.87 -2.46 -0.98
C CYS A 83 -11.59 -1.87 -2.20
N ARG A 84 -12.49 -0.91 -2.00
CA ARG A 84 -13.21 -0.24 -3.10
C ARG A 84 -12.29 0.60 -4.01
N LYS A 85 -11.07 0.87 -3.54
CA LYS A 85 -10.01 1.55 -4.31
C LYS A 85 -9.00 0.55 -4.89
N MET A 86 -9.29 -0.74 -4.90
CA MET A 86 -8.40 -1.74 -5.48
C MET A 86 -8.21 -1.46 -6.96
N VAL A 87 -6.97 -1.50 -7.41
CA VAL A 87 -6.57 -1.28 -8.79
C VAL A 87 -5.86 -2.55 -9.25
N SER A 88 -6.34 -3.13 -10.35
CA SER A 88 -5.69 -4.26 -11.01
C SER A 88 -4.43 -3.77 -11.74
N HIS A 89 -3.43 -4.65 -11.88
CA HIS A 89 -2.33 -4.40 -12.78
C HIS A 89 -2.86 -4.34 -14.23
N GLU A 90 -2.37 -3.40 -15.03
CA GLU A 90 -2.79 -3.22 -16.43
C GLU A 90 -2.11 -4.24 -17.36
N ASP A 91 -0.96 -4.76 -16.95
CA ASP A 91 -0.16 -5.73 -17.71
C ASP A 91 -0.52 -7.17 -17.31
N GLU A 92 -0.98 -7.97 -18.27
CA GLU A 92 -1.32 -9.40 -18.07
C GLU A 92 -0.10 -10.26 -17.68
N ASP A 93 1.12 -9.80 -17.95
CA ASP A 93 2.37 -10.50 -17.60
C ASP A 93 2.79 -10.28 -16.14
N GLU A 94 2.18 -9.32 -15.43
CA GLU A 94 2.38 -9.09 -14.01
C GLU A 94 1.27 -9.81 -13.24
N ASP A 95 1.42 -11.14 -13.12
CA ASP A 95 0.55 -12.06 -12.35
C ASP A 95 0.71 -11.82 -10.82
N SER A 96 0.69 -10.56 -10.40
CA SER A 96 0.71 -10.15 -9.01
C SER A 96 -0.71 -10.20 -8.45
N PRO A 97 -0.98 -11.03 -7.42
CA PRO A 97 -2.29 -11.06 -6.77
C PRO A 97 -2.59 -9.80 -5.95
N PHE A 98 -1.66 -8.83 -5.93
CA PHE A 98 -1.75 -7.62 -5.13
C PHE A 98 -2.30 -6.44 -5.92
N CYS A 99 -2.77 -5.44 -5.18
CA CYS A 99 -3.29 -4.20 -5.74
C CYS A 99 -2.15 -3.33 -6.28
N ALA A 100 -2.24 -2.87 -7.53
CA ALA A 100 -1.24 -2.01 -8.17
C ALA A 100 -1.04 -0.65 -7.48
N ALA A 101 -1.99 -0.23 -6.64
CA ALA A 101 -1.89 0.98 -5.84
C ALA A 101 -1.11 0.80 -4.51
N VAL A 102 -0.64 -0.41 -4.22
CA VAL A 102 0.21 -0.70 -3.06
C VAL A 102 1.66 -0.66 -3.51
N CYS A 103 2.47 0.13 -2.81
CA CYS A 103 3.92 0.11 -2.93
C CYS A 103 4.48 -0.34 -1.58
N ASP A 104 5.14 -1.50 -1.56
CA ASP A 104 5.49 -2.25 -0.34
C ASP A 104 4.26 -2.51 0.55
N GLU A 105 4.05 -1.70 1.58
CA GLU A 105 2.90 -1.77 2.49
C GLU A 105 2.00 -0.52 2.45
N VAL A 106 2.37 0.47 1.65
CA VAL A 106 1.76 1.80 1.60
C VAL A 106 0.75 1.88 0.46
N CYS A 107 -0.42 2.44 0.74
CA CYS A 107 -1.45 2.72 -0.25
C CYS A 107 -1.27 4.11 -0.85
N LEU A 108 -1.02 4.19 -2.16
CA LEU A 108 -0.89 5.46 -2.89
C LEU A 108 -2.07 6.41 -2.65
N PHE A 109 -3.29 5.89 -2.46
CA PHE A 109 -4.48 6.71 -2.25
C PHE A 109 -4.59 7.33 -0.86
N GLU A 110 -3.83 6.86 0.13
CA GLU A 110 -3.79 7.44 1.47
C GLU A 110 -2.62 8.43 1.62
N MET A 111 -1.73 8.51 0.62
CA MET A 111 -0.60 9.43 0.60
C MET A 111 -0.95 10.85 0.12
N PRO A 112 -0.17 11.85 0.56
CA PRO A 112 -0.31 13.23 0.10
C PRO A 112 -0.04 13.36 -1.40
N GLU A 113 -0.72 14.31 -2.03
CA GLU A 113 -0.44 14.70 -3.41
C GLU A 113 0.96 15.32 -3.53
N CYS A 114 1.61 15.12 -4.67
CA CYS A 114 2.89 15.77 -4.95
C CYS A 114 2.68 17.22 -5.36
N ASP A 115 3.31 18.15 -4.62
CA ASP A 115 3.30 19.58 -4.92
C ASP A 115 4.08 19.97 -6.18
N GLY A 116 4.87 19.05 -6.73
CA GLY A 116 5.71 19.31 -7.89
C GLY A 116 7.15 19.64 -7.52
N ILE A 117 7.68 20.73 -8.07
CA ILE A 117 9.00 21.23 -7.69
C ILE A 117 8.90 21.93 -6.33
N CYS A 118 9.61 21.38 -5.34
CA CYS A 118 9.66 21.88 -3.97
C CYS A 118 11.10 21.90 -3.44
N SER A 119 11.31 22.36 -2.20
CA SER A 119 12.62 22.39 -1.54
C SER A 119 13.25 21.01 -1.34
N SER A 120 12.44 19.95 -1.34
CA SER A 120 12.88 18.56 -1.19
C SER A 120 13.06 17.83 -2.52
N PHE A 121 12.91 18.54 -3.65
CA PHE A 121 13.04 17.95 -4.98
C PHE A 121 14.45 17.38 -5.18
N LYS A 122 14.53 16.11 -5.60
CA LYS A 122 15.78 15.45 -5.97
C LYS A 122 15.61 14.74 -7.31
N PRO A 123 16.43 15.04 -8.33
CA PRO A 123 16.31 14.40 -9.64
C PRO A 123 16.56 12.88 -9.55
N VAL A 124 15.93 12.12 -10.43
CA VAL A 124 16.08 10.64 -10.48
C VAL A 124 17.50 10.19 -10.84
N ASN A 125 18.28 11.02 -11.55
CA ASN A 125 19.59 10.66 -12.13
C ASN A 125 20.81 11.26 -11.38
N GLU A 126 20.71 11.54 -10.08
CA GLU A 126 21.84 11.99 -9.24
C GLU A 126 22.44 10.86 -8.39
#